data_AF-A0A552DN62-F1
#
_entry.id   AF-A0A552DN62-F1
#
_cell.length_a   1.000
_cell.length_b   1.000
_cell.length_c   1.000
_cell.angle_alpha   90.00
_cell.angle_beta   90.00
_cell.angle_gamma   90.00
#
_symmetry.space_group_name_H-M   'P 1'
#
loop_
_entity.id
_entity.type
_entity.pdbx_description
1 polymer ?
#
loop_
_entity_poly.entity_id
_entity_poly.type
_entity_poly.pdbx_seq_one_letter_code
_entity_poly.pdbx_strand_id
1 'polypeptide(L)'
;MRQSTRSTRIDLRLPNDLLETIQNLAADRFNAPIHHISGKPEITPVIIHLIRLGINALSEDQTDIYPFSLKTDQADTDLITREDLARAIASLRAEFNEKIGV
;
A
#
# COMPACT_ATOMS: atom_id res chain seq x y z
N MET A 1 -8.94 20.92 -26.80
CA MET A 1 -9.63 19.60 -26.80
C MET A 1 -10.66 19.59 -25.69
N ARG A 2 -11.95 19.38 -25.95
CA ARG A 2 -12.91 19.09 -24.87
C ARG A 2 -12.56 17.71 -24.32
N GLN A 3 -12.00 17.66 -23.11
CA GLN A 3 -11.85 16.39 -22.39
C GLN A 3 -13.26 15.79 -22.25
N SER A 4 -13.51 14.63 -22.86
CA SER A 4 -14.79 13.96 -22.64
C SER A 4 -14.89 13.61 -21.16
N THR A 5 -15.98 13.99 -20.50
CA THR A 5 -16.34 13.59 -19.14
C THR A 5 -16.78 12.11 -19.11
N ARG A 6 -15.93 11.22 -19.64
CA ARG A 6 -16.14 9.78 -19.52
C ARG A 6 -15.78 9.39 -18.08
N SER A 7 -16.80 9.10 -17.28
CA SER A 7 -16.62 8.46 -15.98
C SER A 7 -16.48 6.96 -16.18
N THR A 8 -15.49 6.37 -15.54
CA THR A 8 -15.29 4.91 -15.49
C THR A 8 -15.67 4.42 -14.11
N ARG A 9 -16.50 3.37 -14.05
CA ARG A 9 -16.80 2.70 -12.79
C ARG A 9 -15.63 1.80 -12.39
N ILE A 10 -15.24 1.87 -11.12
CA ILE A 10 -14.21 1.02 -10.52
C ILE A 10 -14.87 0.28 -9.36
N ASP A 11 -14.70 -1.03 -9.32
CA ASP A 11 -15.11 -1.84 -8.17
C ASP A 11 -13.90 -2.02 -7.24
N LEU A 12 -14.03 -1.59 -5.98
CA LEU A 12 -12.95 -1.54 -5.01
C LEU A 12 -13.33 -2.36 -3.76
N ARG A 13 -12.39 -3.18 -3.27
CA ARG A 13 -12.51 -3.86 -1.97
C ARG A 13 -11.64 -3.14 -0.96
N LEU A 14 -12.25 -2.65 0.11
CA LEU A 14 -11.54 -1.94 1.19
C LEU A 14 -11.60 -2.75 2.48
N PRO A 15 -10.52 -2.78 3.28
CA PRO A 15 -10.59 -3.15 4.68
C PRO A 15 -11.65 -2.32 5.43
N ASN A 16 -12.34 -2.95 6.39
CA ASN A 16 -13.48 -2.32 7.08
C ASN A 16 -13.06 -1.08 7.89
N ASP A 17 -11.89 -1.14 8.53
CA ASP A 17 -11.28 -0.05 9.29
C ASP A 17 -10.94 1.16 8.40
N LEU A 18 -10.43 0.90 7.19
CA LEU A 18 -10.17 1.95 6.21
C LEU A 18 -11.48 2.58 5.71
N LEU A 19 -12.50 1.77 5.45
CA LEU A 19 -13.82 2.25 5.06
C LEU A 19 -14.44 3.15 6.14
N GLU A 20 -14.36 2.75 7.41
CA GLU A 20 -14.84 3.54 8.55
C GLU A 20 -14.07 4.87 8.66
N THR A 21 -12.74 4.83 8.52
CA THR A 21 -11.89 6.02 8.52
C THR A 21 -12.32 7.02 7.43
N ILE A 22 -12.58 6.52 6.22
CA ILE A 22 -13.05 7.36 5.10
C ILE A 22 -14.44 7.94 5.38
N GLN A 23 -15.35 7.18 6.00
CA GLN A 23 -16.68 7.66 6.37
C GLN A 23 -16.62 8.78 7.41
N ASN A 24 -15.78 8.62 8.44
CA ASN A 24 -15.57 9.64 9.46
C ASN A 24 -14.97 10.91 8.85
N LEU A 25 -13.97 10.77 7.96
CA LEU A 25 -13.39 11.90 7.24
C LEU A 25 -14.44 12.63 6.39
N ALA A 26 -15.32 11.88 5.71
CA ALA A 26 -16.38 12.44 4.88
C ALA A 26 -17.36 13.28 5.72
N ALA A 27 -17.77 12.79 6.90
CA ALA A 27 -18.64 13.52 7.80
C ALA A 27 -17.95 14.74 8.44
N ASP A 28 -16.78 14.53 9.06
CA ASP A 28 -16.17 15.51 9.97
C ASP A 28 -15.38 16.61 9.27
N ARG A 29 -14.79 16.31 8.10
CA ARG A 29 -13.89 17.23 7.39
C ARG A 29 -14.49 17.79 6.12
N PHE A 30 -15.30 16.99 5.43
CA PHE A 30 -15.86 17.37 4.13
C PHE A 30 -17.36 17.67 4.18
N ASN A 31 -18.02 17.48 5.34
CA ASN A 31 -19.46 17.69 5.52
C ASN A 31 -20.28 17.02 4.40
N ALA A 32 -19.92 15.78 4.08
CA ALA A 32 -20.50 15.05 2.96
C ALA A 32 -22.01 14.81 3.16
N PRO A 33 -22.83 14.87 2.10
CA PRO A 33 -24.24 14.53 2.18
C PRO A 33 -24.45 13.12 2.72
N ILE A 34 -25.47 12.95 3.57
CA ILE A 34 -25.88 11.64 4.05
C ILE A 34 -26.82 11.02 3.02
N HIS A 35 -26.47 9.82 2.56
CA HIS A 35 -27.32 9.08 1.64
C HIS A 35 -28.55 8.54 2.38
N HIS A 36 -29.73 8.97 1.93
CA HIS A 36 -31.01 8.76 2.62
C HIS A 36 -31.40 7.29 2.85
N ILE A 37 -30.87 6.34 2.06
CA ILE A 37 -31.17 4.91 2.20
C ILE A 37 -30.21 4.22 3.17
N SER A 38 -28.92 4.52 3.07
CA SER A 38 -27.90 3.82 3.85
C SER A 38 -27.64 4.48 5.21
N GLY A 39 -28.06 5.74 5.39
CA GLY A 39 -27.74 6.54 6.57
C GLY A 39 -26.25 6.87 6.69
N LYS A 40 -25.46 6.66 5.62
CA LYS A 40 -24.01 6.84 5.60
C LYS A 40 -23.63 8.04 4.73
N PRO A 41 -22.52 8.73 5.05
CA PRO A 41 -22.02 9.82 4.21
C PRO A 41 -21.64 9.31 2.82
N GLU A 42 -21.82 10.16 1.81
CA GLU A 42 -21.35 9.91 0.45
C GLU A 42 -19.82 9.97 0.40
N ILE A 43 -19.17 8.82 0.23
CA ILE A 43 -17.70 8.70 0.30
C ILE A 43 -17.00 8.78 -1.06
N THR A 44 -17.71 8.63 -2.18
CA THR A 44 -17.08 8.62 -3.51
C THR A 44 -16.26 9.88 -3.82
N PRO A 45 -16.77 11.11 -3.57
CA PRO A 45 -15.98 12.33 -3.80
C PRO A 45 -14.73 12.38 -2.91
N VAL A 46 -14.83 11.87 -1.69
CA VAL A 46 -13.72 11.81 -0.72
C VAL A 46 -12.65 10.84 -1.17
N ILE A 47 -13.03 9.64 -1.63
CA ILE A 47 -12.08 8.67 -2.19
C ILE A 47 -11.33 9.27 -3.38
N ILE A 48 -12.02 9.94 -4.30
CA ILE A 48 -11.40 10.61 -5.45
C ILE A 48 -10.41 11.69 -4.98
N HIS A 49 -10.78 12.48 -3.97
CA HIS A 49 -9.92 13.51 -3.41
C HIS A 49 -8.65 12.91 -2.78
N LEU A 50 -8.78 11.85 -1.98
CA LEU A 50 -7.67 11.14 -1.36
C LEU A 50 -6.72 10.52 -2.40
N ILE A 51 -7.25 9.93 -3.48
CA ILE A 51 -6.45 9.43 -4.59
C ILE A 51 -5.61 10.56 -5.22
N ARG A 52 -6.21 11.74 -5.45
CA ARG A 52 -5.49 12.90 -5.99
C ARG A 52 -4.41 13.40 -5.05
N LEU A 53 -4.69 13.50 -3.75
CA LEU A 53 -3.70 13.87 -2.74
C LEU A 53 -2.53 12.89 -2.72
N GLY A 54 -2.81 11.58 -2.75
CA GLY A 54 -1.77 10.55 -2.83
C GLY A 54 -0.91 10.68 -4.08
N ILE A 55 -1.51 10.89 -5.25
CA ILE A 55 -0.77 11.10 -6.51
C ILE A 55 0.14 12.35 -6.42
N ASN A 56 -0.38 13.45 -5.89
CA ASN A 56 0.37 14.70 -5.77
C ASN A 56 1.54 14.56 -4.79
N ALA A 57 1.31 13.96 -3.62
CA ALA A 57 2.34 13.73 -2.61
C ALA A 57 3.51 12.89 -3.16
N LEU A 58 3.20 11.86 -3.96
CA LEU A 58 4.22 11.04 -4.61
C LEU A 58 4.94 11.74 -5.78
N SER A 59 4.32 12.79 -6.34
CA SER A 59 4.92 13.58 -7.43
C SER A 59 5.86 14.66 -6.92
N GLU A 60 5.66 15.12 -5.69
CA GLU A 60 6.46 16.15 -5.03
C GLU A 60 7.72 15.58 -4.34
N ASP A 61 7.69 14.33 -3.88
CA ASP A 61 8.83 13.61 -3.27
C ASP A 61 9.10 12.29 -4.02
N GLN A 62 9.87 12.34 -5.11
CA GLN A 62 10.45 11.13 -5.71
C GLN A 62 11.79 10.76 -5.06
N THR A 63 11.73 10.36 -3.80
CA THR A 63 12.76 9.49 -3.20
C THR A 63 12.06 8.59 -2.19
N ASP A 64 12.18 7.27 -2.36
CA ASP A 64 11.70 6.20 -1.46
C ASP A 64 10.26 5.70 -1.63
N ILE A 65 9.77 5.61 -2.86
CA ILE A 65 8.73 4.60 -3.15
C ILE A 65 9.41 3.22 -3.11
N TYR A 66 9.55 2.66 -1.90
CA TYR A 66 9.72 1.22 -1.67
C TYR A 66 8.81 0.45 -2.63
N PRO A 67 9.24 -0.71 -3.16
CA PRO A 67 8.49 -1.39 -4.22
C PRO A 67 7.09 -1.74 -3.75
N PHE A 68 6.10 -0.94 -4.17
CA PHE A 68 4.70 -1.30 -4.09
C PHE A 68 4.48 -2.46 -5.07
N SER A 69 4.61 -3.68 -4.56
CA SER A 69 4.34 -4.88 -5.33
C SER A 69 2.83 -5.06 -5.44
N LEU A 70 2.32 -5.00 -6.67
CA LEU A 70 0.90 -5.24 -7.00
C LEU A 70 0.42 -6.68 -6.71
N LYS A 71 1.26 -7.52 -6.11
CA LYS A 71 0.91 -8.90 -5.75
C LYS A 71 0.40 -8.95 -4.31
N THR A 72 -0.89 -8.73 -4.15
CA THR A 72 -1.62 -9.26 -2.99
C THR A 72 -1.92 -10.73 -3.26
N ASP A 73 -1.50 -11.60 -2.35
CA ASP A 73 -1.60 -13.07 -2.35
C ASP A 73 -0.57 -13.85 -3.18
N GLN A 74 0.65 -13.90 -2.64
CA GLN A 74 1.31 -15.18 -2.37
C GLN A 74 2.20 -14.99 -1.13
N ALA A 75 1.77 -15.59 -0.01
CA ALA A 75 2.72 -16.05 0.99
C ALA A 75 3.69 -17.06 0.32
N ASP A 76 4.91 -17.14 0.86
CA ASP A 76 6.09 -17.90 0.38
C ASP A 76 6.76 -17.29 -0.86
N THR A 77 8.01 -16.82 -0.87
CA THR A 77 9.32 -17.33 -0.39
C THR A 77 10.33 -16.16 -0.57
N ASP A 78 11.32 -15.79 0.25
CA ASP A 78 12.15 -16.49 1.23
C ASP A 78 12.34 -15.59 2.45
N LEU A 79 11.74 -15.95 3.59
CA LEU A 79 12.21 -15.39 4.86
C LEU A 79 13.45 -16.19 5.23
N ILE A 80 14.64 -15.64 4.99
CA ILE A 80 15.90 -16.26 5.47
C ILE A 80 15.74 -16.50 6.96
N THR A 81 15.67 -17.77 7.36
CA THR A 81 15.54 -18.10 8.77
C THR A 81 16.86 -17.80 9.46
N ARG A 82 16.84 -17.60 10.79
CA ARG A 82 18.08 -17.42 11.56
C ARG A 82 19.04 -18.61 11.40
N GLU A 83 18.50 -19.79 11.12
CA GLU A 83 19.27 -21.02 10.87
C GLU A 83 19.94 -21.02 9.49
N ASP A 84 19.29 -20.47 8.47
CA ASP A 84 19.89 -20.30 7.14
C ASP A 84 21.03 -19.29 7.17
N LEU A 85 20.83 -18.18 7.90
CA LEU A 85 21.88 -17.19 8.12
C LEU A 85 23.07 -17.77 8.91
N ALA A 86 22.80 -18.56 9.95
CA ALA A 86 23.85 -19.21 10.74
C ALA A 86 24.68 -20.19 9.90
N ARG A 87 24.03 -20.97 9.01
CA ARG A 87 24.71 -21.87 8.08
C ARG A 87 25.58 -21.12 7.06
N ALA A 88 25.07 -20.04 6.49
CA ALA A 88 25.84 -19.23 5.55
C ALA A 88 27.10 -18.63 6.22
N ILE A 89 26.96 -18.12 7.44
CA ILE A 89 28.10 -17.58 8.22
C ILE A 89 29.11 -18.67 8.55
N ALA A 90 28.67 -19.87 8.92
CA ALA A 90 29.55 -21.00 9.20
C ALA A 90 30.35 -21.43 7.96
N SER A 91 29.70 -21.51 6.80
CA SER A 91 30.35 -21.85 5.53
C SER A 91 31.43 -20.83 5.15
N LEU A 92 31.12 -19.55 5.23
CA LEU A 92 32.07 -18.47 4.93
C LEU A 92 33.29 -18.48 5.87
N ARG A 93 33.09 -18.82 7.14
CA ARG A 93 34.20 -18.96 8.11
C ARG A 93 35.10 -20.15 7.80
N ALA A 94 34.51 -21.27 7.40
CA ALA A 94 35.27 -22.46 7.01
C ALA A 94 36.13 -22.17 5.77
N GLU A 95 35.55 -21.58 4.73
CA GLU A 95 36.27 -21.18 3.51
C GLU A 95 37.38 -20.15 3.78
N PHE A 96 37.14 -19.21 4.70
CA PHE A 96 38.14 -18.24 5.10
C PHE A 96 39.32 -18.91 5.82
N ASN A 97 39.05 -19.81 6.77
CA ASN A 97 40.12 -20.52 7.48
C ASN A 97 40.95 -21.41 6.55
N GLU A 98 40.32 -22.08 5.59
CA GLU A 98 41.00 -22.89 4.59
C GLU A 98 41.93 -22.06 3.68
N LYS A 99 41.53 -20.81 3.35
CA LYS A 99 42.35 -19.88 2.56
C LYS A 99 43.50 -19.25 3.33
N ILE A 100 43.38 -19.08 4.65
CA ILE A 100 44.40 -18.42 5.49
C ILE A 100 45.39 -19.45 6.07
N GLY A 101 45.12 -20.76 5.90
CA GLY A 101 46.09 -21.82 6.24
C GLY A 101 46.38 -21.94 7.73
N VAL A 102 45.35 -21.85 8.57
CA VAL A 102 45.40 -22.20 10.00
C VAL A 102 44.62 -23.50 10.23
#